data_AF-T0Z7B1-F1
#
_entry.id   AF-T0Z7B1-F1
#
_cell.length_a   1.000
_cell.length_b   1.000
_cell.length_c   1.000
_cell.angle_alpha   90.00
_cell.angle_beta   90.00
_cell.angle_gamma   90.00
#
_symmetry.space_group_name_H-M   'P 1'
#
loop_
_entity.id
_entity.type
_entity.pdbx_description
1 polymer ?
#
loop_
_entity_poly.entity_id
_entity_poly.type
_entity_poly.pdbx_seq_one_letter_code
_entity_poly.pdbx_strand_id
1 'polypeptide(L)'
;RQVWVNLLSNAIKYSAPRGVEARIEVTGEASEGWTRYSVRDNGVGFDMRYADKLFGVFQRLHSPEQFEGTGVGLAIVHRVVTRHGGLRQGSRRA
;
A
#
# COMPACT_ATOMS: atom_id res chain seq x y z
N ARG A 1 14.93 -0.72 0.25
CA ARG A 1 14.52 -0.66 1.69
C ARG A 1 13.27 0.19 1.94
N GLN A 2 13.22 1.45 1.53
CA GLN A 2 12.15 2.37 1.93
C GLN A 2 10.75 2.02 1.37
N VAL A 3 10.69 1.33 0.23
CA VAL A 3 9.43 0.78 -0.31
C VAL A 3 8.78 -0.20 0.67
N TRP A 4 9.55 -1.19 1.11
CA TRP A 4 9.10 -2.23 2.05
C TRP A 4 8.59 -1.66 3.37
N VAL A 5 9.35 -0.73 3.96
CA VAL A 5 8.97 -0.09 5.23
C VAL A 5 7.63 0.65 5.08
N ASN A 6 7.43 1.38 3.99
CA ASN A 6 6.17 2.09 3.76
C ASN A 6 4.99 1.16 3.51
N LEU A 7 5.17 0.11 2.69
CA LEU A 7 4.09 -0.83 2.39
C LEU A 7 3.67 -1.63 3.63
N LEU A 8 4.64 -2.15 4.40
CA LEU A 8 4.36 -2.92 5.61
C LEU A 8 3.82 -2.04 6.73
N SER A 9 4.33 -0.81 6.89
CA SER A 9 3.78 0.12 7.88
C SER A 9 2.35 0.50 7.56
N ASN A 10 2.00 0.70 6.28
CA ASN A 10 0.61 0.92 5.86
C ASN A 10 -0.26 -0.32 6.13
N ALA A 11 0.20 -1.51 5.73
CA ALA A 11 -0.52 -2.75 5.96
C ALA A 11 -0.82 -2.96 7.46
N ILE A 12 0.15 -2.70 8.35
CA ILE A 12 -0.06 -2.77 9.81
C ILE A 12 -1.03 -1.68 10.28
N LYS A 13 -0.85 -0.43 9.88
CA LYS A 13 -1.70 0.69 10.32
C LYS A 13 -3.15 0.53 9.91
N TYR A 14 -3.38 0.04 8.69
CA TYR A 14 -4.72 -0.12 8.13
C TYR A 14 -5.25 -1.55 8.30
N SER A 15 -4.49 -2.46 8.92
CA SER A 15 -4.92 -3.83 9.24
C SER A 15 -6.16 -3.83 10.14
N ALA A 16 -6.79 -5.00 10.20
CA ALA A 16 -8.18 -5.22 10.58
C ALA A 16 -8.73 -4.35 11.75
N PRO A 17 -10.04 -4.01 11.72
CA PRO A 17 -10.71 -3.31 12.82
C PRO A 17 -10.49 -4.01 14.17
N ARG A 18 -10.47 -3.24 15.28
CA ARG A 18 -10.28 -3.76 16.65
C ARG A 18 -11.13 -5.03 16.87
N GLY A 19 -10.47 -6.14 17.20
CA GLY A 19 -11.12 -7.44 17.48
C GLY A 19 -10.93 -8.50 16.40
N VAL A 20 -10.31 -8.18 15.26
CA VAL A 20 -9.94 -9.14 14.21
C VAL A 20 -8.42 -9.30 14.16
N GLU A 21 -7.95 -10.53 13.97
CA GLU A 21 -6.53 -10.82 13.80
C GLU A 21 -5.98 -10.17 12.53
N ALA A 22 -4.95 -9.32 12.67
CA ALA A 22 -4.28 -8.69 11.53
C ALA A 22 -3.52 -9.74 10.72
N ARG A 23 -3.83 -9.86 9.43
CA ARG A 23 -3.17 -10.78 8.50
C ARG A 23 -2.54 -9.98 7.37
N ILE A 24 -1.22 -10.10 7.26
CA ILE A 24 -0.43 -9.46 6.21
C ILE A 24 0.35 -10.56 5.49
N GLU A 25 0.09 -10.70 4.20
CA GLU A 25 0.72 -11.66 3.31
C GLU A 25 1.64 -10.91 2.34
N VAL A 26 2.89 -11.36 2.22
CA VAL A 26 3.86 -10.81 1.28
C VAL A 26 4.28 -11.91 0.33
N THR A 27 4.05 -11.72 -0.97
CA THR A 27 4.46 -12.66 -2.01
C THR A 27 5.41 -11.98 -2.99
N GLY A 28 6.30 -12.78 -3.58
CA GLY A 28 7.26 -12.36 -4.59
C GLY A 28 7.30 -13.40 -5.70
N GLU A 29 6.95 -13.00 -6.91
CA GLU A 29 6.93 -13.86 -8.08
C GLU A 29 7.84 -13.26 -9.15
N ALA A 30 8.80 -14.06 -9.63
CA ALA A 30 9.57 -13.72 -10.80
C ALA A 30 8.83 -14.23 -12.05
N SER A 31 8.55 -13.34 -12.99
CA SER A 31 7.85 -13.67 -14.24
C SER A 31 8.31 -12.74 -15.35
N GLU A 32 8.61 -13.31 -16.52
CA GLU A 32 8.90 -12.57 -17.77
C GLU A 32 9.95 -11.42 -17.62
N GLY A 33 11.02 -11.66 -16.85
CA GLY A 33 12.07 -10.66 -16.62
C GLY A 33 11.72 -9.58 -15.59
N TRP A 34 10.56 -9.68 -14.96
CA TRP A 34 10.12 -8.81 -13.86
C TRP A 34 10.01 -9.58 -12.56
N THR A 35 10.17 -8.86 -11.45
CA THR A 35 9.81 -9.39 -10.12
C THR A 35 8.62 -8.61 -9.59
N ARG A 36 7.49 -9.31 -9.44
CA ARG A 36 6.27 -8.78 -8.87
C ARG A 36 6.27 -9.07 -7.38
N TYR A 37 6.27 -8.01 -6.57
CA TYR A 37 6.02 -8.12 -5.14
C TYR A 37 4.59 -7.68 -4.83
N SER A 38 3.87 -8.49 -4.07
CA SER A 38 2.51 -8.18 -3.61
C SER A 38 2.49 -8.15 -2.09
N VAL A 39 1.88 -7.11 -1.51
CA VAL A 39 1.58 -7.02 -0.09
C VAL A 39 0.07 -6.96 0.03
N ARG A 40 -0.51 -7.95 0.73
CA ARG A 40 -1.94 -8.06 0.97
C ARG A 40 -2.20 -7.97 2.46
N ASP A 41 -3.16 -7.15 2.85
CA ASP A 41 -3.67 -7.09 4.22
C ASP A 41 -5.19 -7.33 4.24
N ASN A 42 -5.70 -7.74 5.40
CA ASN A 42 -7.13 -7.84 5.67
C ASN A 42 -7.70 -6.56 6.31
N GLY A 43 -7.12 -5.41 5.95
CA GLY A 43 -7.45 -4.12 6.52
C GLY A 43 -8.79 -3.55 6.08
N VAL A 44 -9.04 -2.31 6.52
CA VAL A 44 -10.24 -1.54 6.17
C VAL A 44 -10.40 -1.28 4.66
N GLY A 45 -9.33 -1.50 3.89
CA GLY A 45 -9.28 -1.26 2.46
C GLY A 45 -9.44 0.23 2.12
N PHE A 46 -9.57 0.50 0.83
CA PHE A 46 -9.91 1.81 0.31
C PHE A 46 -10.58 1.67 -1.05
N ASP A 47 -11.29 2.72 -1.47
CA ASP A 47 -11.95 2.73 -2.76
C ASP A 47 -10.94 2.96 -3.89
N MET A 48 -10.84 1.95 -4.78
CA MET A 48 -9.94 1.94 -5.93
C MET A 48 -10.19 3.07 -6.93
N ARG A 49 -11.38 3.69 -6.93
CA ARG A 49 -11.68 4.90 -7.72
C ARG A 49 -10.80 6.09 -7.32
N TYR A 50 -10.21 6.04 -6.11
CA TYR A 50 -9.26 7.03 -5.63
C TYR A 50 -7.84 6.48 -5.52
N ALA A 51 -7.54 5.33 -6.14
CA ALA A 51 -6.21 4.74 -6.12
C ALA A 51 -5.14 5.71 -6.64
N ASP A 52 -5.44 6.49 -7.68
CA ASP A 52 -4.50 7.49 -8.21
C ASP A 52 -4.20 8.60 -7.20
N LYS A 53 -5.19 8.95 -6.35
CA LYS A 53 -5.02 9.95 -5.30
C LYS A 53 -4.09 9.45 -4.20
N LEU A 54 -4.08 8.16 -3.88
CA LEU A 54 -3.20 7.60 -2.83
C LEU A 54 -1.71 7.76 -3.11
N PHE A 55 -1.33 7.92 -4.37
CA PHE A 55 0.06 8.13 -4.78
C PHE A 55 0.40 9.62 -4.97
N GLY A 56 -0.59 10.49 -4.84
CA GLY A 56 -0.41 11.93 -4.74
C GLY A 56 0.14 12.32 -3.36
N VAL A 57 1.01 13.32 -3.32
CA VAL A 57 1.55 13.82 -2.05
C VAL A 57 0.41 14.49 -1.26
N PHE A 58 0.28 14.15 0.02
CA PHE A 58 -0.71 14.69 0.98
C PHE A 58 -2.17 14.29 0.78
N GLN A 59 -2.49 13.39 -0.15
CA GLN A 59 -3.85 12.91 -0.34
C GLN A 59 -4.15 11.77 0.65
N ARG A 60 -5.15 11.96 1.50
CA ARG A 60 -5.58 10.98 2.52
C ARG A 60 -7.01 10.55 2.23
N LEU A 61 -7.27 9.24 2.28
CA LEU A 61 -8.62 8.67 2.13
C LEU A 61 -9.33 8.40 3.47
N HIS A 62 -8.56 8.33 4.56
CA HIS A 62 -9.09 8.09 5.90
C HIS A 62 -8.85 9.32 6.79
N SER A 63 -9.81 9.62 7.67
CA SER A 63 -9.75 10.79 8.55
C SER A 63 -8.54 10.71 9.49
N PRO A 64 -7.89 11.85 9.81
CA PRO A 64 -6.74 11.89 10.73
C PRO A 64 -7.05 11.31 12.11
N GLU A 65 -8.32 11.37 12.53
CA GLU A 65 -8.77 10.83 13.82
C GLU A 65 -8.78 9.29 13.86
N GLN A 66 -8.81 8.62 12.69
CA GLN A 66 -8.87 7.16 12.61
C GLN A 66 -7.49 6.52 12.41
N PHE A 67 -6.55 7.20 11.74
CA PHE A 67 -5.22 6.65 11.45
C PHE A 67 -4.13 7.72 11.40
N GLU A 68 -3.06 7.53 12.18
CA GLU A 68 -1.89 8.42 12.19
C GLU A 68 -1.02 8.26 10.93
N GLY A 69 -0.72 9.36 10.23
CA GLY A 69 0.24 9.35 9.12
C GLY A 69 0.31 10.66 8.34
N THR A 70 1.46 10.93 7.72
CA THR A 70 1.70 12.15 6.93
C THR A 70 1.05 12.10 5.54
N GLY A 71 0.65 10.92 5.06
CA GLY A 71 0.12 10.71 3.69
C GLY A 71 1.22 10.67 2.61
N VAL A 72 2.48 10.52 3.01
CA VAL A 72 3.64 10.59 2.09
C VAL A 72 4.17 9.19 1.72
N GLY A 73 3.81 8.15 2.47
CA GLY A 73 4.40 6.81 2.34
C GLY A 73 4.20 6.17 0.96
N LEU A 74 2.98 6.20 0.42
CA LEU A 74 2.68 5.65 -0.91
C LEU A 74 3.25 6.53 -2.04
N ALA A 75 3.35 7.84 -1.85
CA ALA A 75 4.04 8.73 -2.79
C ALA A 75 5.54 8.43 -2.87
N ILE A 76 6.19 8.08 -1.74
CA ILE A 76 7.59 7.62 -1.73
C ILE A 76 7.72 6.28 -2.47
N VAL A 77 6.82 5.33 -2.21
CA VAL A 77 6.79 4.05 -2.94
C VAL A 77 6.68 4.29 -4.44
N HIS A 78 5.74 5.14 -4.86
CA HIS A 78 5.55 5.49 -6.26
C HIS A 78 6.83 6.06 -6.88
N ARG A 79 7.41 7.09 -6.25
CA ARG A 79 8.62 7.75 -6.74
C ARG A 79 9.79 6.79 -6.88
N VAL A 80 9.98 5.89 -5.91
CA VAL A 80 11.08 4.91 -5.94
C VAL A 80 10.85 3.89 -7.05
N VAL A 81 9.63 3.33 -7.19
CA VAL A 81 9.32 2.32 -8.22
C VAL A 81 9.46 2.90 -9.62
N THR A 82 8.90 4.09 -9.87
CA THR A 82 9.01 4.77 -11.18
C THR A 82 10.48 5.06 -11.54
N ARG A 83 11.30 5.45 -10.56
CA ARG A 83 12.74 5.71 -10.80
C ARG A 83 13.52 4.46 -11.23
N HIS A 84 13.05 3.27 -10.85
CA HIS A 84 13.66 1.99 -11.24
C HIS A 84 13.02 1.37 -12.48
N GLY A 85 12.15 2.11 -13.20
CA GLY A 85 11.45 1.60 -14.38
C GLY A 85 10.37 0.55 -14.07
N GLY A 86 9.97 0.40 -12.81
CA GLY A 86 8.96 -0.56 -12.40
C GLY A 86 7.53 -0.06 -12.63
N LEU A 87 6.61 -0.99 -12.83
CA LEU A 87 5.17 -0.74 -12.92
C LEU A 87 4.47 -1.09 -11.60
N ARG A 88 3.41 -0.35 -11.28
CA ARG A 88 2.58 -0.59 -10.09
C ARG A 88 1.20 -1.06 -10.52
N GLN A 89 0.65 -1.99 -9.75
CA GLN A 89 -0.74 -2.41 -9.85
C GLN A 89 -1.37 -2.39 -8.46
N GLY A 90 -2.55 -1.78 -8.33
CA GLY A 90 -3.42 -1.96 -7.19
C GLY A 90 -4.56 -2.90 -7.58
N SER A 91 -4.92 -3.84 -6.71
CA SER A 91 -6.07 -4.72 -6.92
C SER A 91 -6.88 -4.85 -5.62
N ARG A 92 -8.21 -4.92 -5.73
CA ARG A 92 -9.13 -5.24 -4.64
C ARG A 92 -9.77 -6.60 -4.98
N ARG A 93 -9.80 -7.54 -4.03
CA ARG A 93 -10.72 -8.68 -4.12
C ARG A 93 -12.07 -8.25 -3.56
N ALA A 94 -13.14 -8.62 -4.26
CA ALA A 94 -14.52 -8.48 -3.82
C ALA A 94 -14.76 -9.25 -2.51
#